data_AF-A0A820I303-F1
#
_entry.id   AF-A0A820I303-F1
#
_cell.length_a   1.000
_cell.length_b   1.000
_cell.length_c   1.000
_cell.angle_alpha   90.00
_cell.angle_beta   90.00
_cell.angle_gamma   90.00
#
_symmetry.space_group_name_H-M   'P 1'
#
loop_
_entity.id
_entity.type
_entity.pdbx_description
1 polymer ?
#
loop_
_entity_poly.entity_id
_entity_poly.type
_entity_poly.pdbx_seq_one_letter_code
_entity_poly.pdbx_strand_id
1 'polypeptide(L)'
;ASGRFKINKKICLSISGHHAETWTPTWGIRTALLAIIGFMETPGEDAIGSLDYTPDERKILAKRSQSYVCSTCNKANSPLLLLPISEKSIDIQKQAKVLANQIKFQKNFETTSNNSIVHKPSLNSSELRSNSSNQILILNENNSNNNLLNIVIYVCCIIFLFLFLRRLFLTFGSSQPFPSSFTDL
;
A
#
# COMPACT_ATOMS: atom_id res chain seq x y z
N ALA A 1 5.65 4.45 -29.18
CA ALA A 1 5.41 3.48 -28.08
C ALA A 1 6.09 4.00 -26.82
N SER A 2 5.52 3.83 -25.61
CA SER A 2 6.15 4.32 -24.35
C SER A 2 7.23 3.38 -23.81
N GLY A 3 7.29 2.14 -24.31
CA GLY A 3 8.26 1.12 -23.92
C GLY A 3 7.88 0.31 -22.67
N ARG A 4 6.83 0.72 -21.94
CA ARG A 4 6.29 -0.03 -20.80
C ARG A 4 4.82 -0.39 -20.95
N PHE A 5 4.01 0.49 -21.51
CA PHE A 5 2.58 0.24 -21.70
C PHE A 5 2.21 0.39 -23.16
N LYS A 6 1.29 -0.46 -23.61
CA LYS A 6 0.71 -0.38 -24.94
C LYS A 6 -0.17 0.87 -25.02
N ILE A 7 0.05 1.67 -26.06
CA ILE A 7 -0.73 2.89 -26.30
C ILE A 7 -2.19 2.53 -26.58
N ASN A 8 -3.13 3.37 -26.14
CA ASN A 8 -4.58 3.19 -26.35
C ASN A 8 -5.14 1.87 -25.78
N LYS A 9 -4.51 1.34 -24.73
CA LYS A 9 -5.00 0.17 -24.01
C LYS A 9 -5.20 0.52 -22.55
N LYS A 10 -6.21 -0.12 -21.94
CA LYS A 10 -6.39 -0.10 -20.50
C LYS A 10 -5.17 -0.76 -19.85
N ILE A 11 -4.74 -0.21 -18.73
CA ILE A 11 -3.68 -0.78 -17.90
C ILE A 11 -4.29 -1.24 -16.57
N CYS A 12 -3.85 -2.39 -16.06
CA CYS A 12 -4.17 -2.76 -14.67
C CYS A 12 -2.95 -2.50 -13.79
N LEU A 13 -3.14 -1.66 -12.79
CA LEU A 13 -2.21 -1.44 -11.69
C LEU A 13 -2.97 -1.68 -10.38
N SER A 14 -2.27 -1.96 -9.28
CA SER A 14 -2.88 -2.06 -7.95
C SER A 14 -3.54 -0.75 -7.48
N ILE A 15 -3.31 0.36 -8.17
CA ILE A 15 -4.00 1.65 -7.99
C ILE A 15 -5.24 1.83 -8.86
N SER A 16 -5.48 0.93 -9.82
CA SER A 16 -6.63 0.94 -10.71
C SER A 16 -7.70 0.02 -10.13
N GLY A 17 -8.99 0.35 -10.31
CA GLY A 17 -10.12 -0.43 -9.77
C GLY A 17 -10.30 -1.84 -10.35
N HIS A 18 -9.28 -2.39 -11.02
CA HIS A 18 -9.24 -3.79 -11.45
C HIS A 18 -8.95 -4.77 -10.31
N HIS A 19 -8.46 -4.27 -9.16
CA HIS A 19 -8.26 -4.99 -7.90
C HIS A 19 -8.95 -4.20 -6.79
N ALA A 20 -10.15 -4.63 -6.38
CA ALA A 20 -10.95 -3.95 -5.37
C ALA A 20 -10.27 -3.98 -3.99
N GLU A 21 -9.38 -4.95 -3.79
CA GLU A 21 -8.64 -5.23 -2.57
C GLU A 21 -7.43 -4.31 -2.34
N THR A 22 -6.81 -3.77 -3.40
CA THR A 22 -5.66 -2.83 -3.27
C THR A 22 -6.06 -1.37 -3.50
N TRP A 23 -7.27 -1.11 -3.97
CA TRP A 23 -7.75 0.24 -4.24
C TRP A 23 -8.18 0.93 -2.93
N THR A 24 -7.48 2.00 -2.55
CA THR A 24 -7.84 2.80 -1.36
C THR A 24 -8.46 4.15 -1.77
N PRO A 25 -9.70 4.48 -1.34
CA PRO A 25 -10.37 5.75 -1.70
C PRO A 25 -9.67 7.00 -1.14
N THR A 26 -8.72 6.82 -0.21
CA THR A 26 -7.90 7.90 0.38
C THR A 26 -6.71 8.29 -0.50
N TRP A 27 -6.40 7.54 -1.56
CA TRP A 27 -5.32 7.90 -2.47
C TRP A 27 -5.72 9.11 -3.32
N GLY A 28 -5.27 10.30 -2.89
CA GLY A 28 -5.42 11.51 -3.67
C GLY A 28 -4.67 11.45 -5.01
N ILE A 29 -5.01 12.37 -5.93
CA ILE A 29 -4.42 12.46 -7.28
C ILE A 29 -2.89 12.44 -7.26
N ARG A 30 -2.28 13.12 -6.28
CA ARG A 30 -0.83 13.14 -6.09
C ARG A 30 -0.24 11.73 -5.90
N THR A 31 -0.84 10.93 -5.02
CA THR A 31 -0.39 9.57 -4.72
C THR A 31 -0.55 8.66 -5.93
N ALA A 32 -1.67 8.78 -6.65
CA ALA A 32 -1.88 8.04 -7.90
C ALA A 32 -0.81 8.37 -8.96
N LEU A 33 -0.47 9.65 -9.14
CA LEU A 33 0.59 10.06 -10.06
C LEU A 33 1.97 9.53 -9.64
N LEU A 34 2.31 9.62 -8.35
CA LEU A 34 3.57 9.06 -7.83
C LEU A 34 3.64 7.55 -8.05
N ALA A 35 2.54 6.83 -7.82
CA ALA A 35 2.52 5.39 -8.06
C ALA A 35 2.70 5.07 -9.55
N ILE A 36 2.06 5.81 -10.47
CA ILE A 36 2.27 5.63 -11.92
C ILE A 36 3.74 5.86 -12.30
N ILE A 37 4.36 6.92 -11.78
CA ILE A 37 5.78 7.22 -12.03
C ILE A 37 6.66 6.06 -11.55
N GLY A 38 6.44 5.60 -10.31
CA GLY A 38 7.23 4.52 -9.73
C GLY A 38 7.00 3.20 -10.44
N PHE A 39 5.76 2.95 -10.88
CA PHE A 39 5.47 1.79 -11.70
C PHE A 39 6.24 1.82 -12.99
N MET A 40 6.40 2.95 -13.71
CA MET A 40 7.12 2.96 -15.00
C MET A 40 8.49 2.26 -14.99
N GLU A 41 9.22 2.28 -13.88
CA GLU A 41 10.54 1.63 -13.74
C GLU A 41 10.47 0.10 -13.53
N THR A 42 9.34 -0.45 -13.09
CA THR A 42 9.18 -1.88 -12.83
C THR A 42 9.02 -2.70 -14.12
N PRO A 43 9.25 -4.03 -14.08
CA PRO A 43 8.88 -4.93 -15.18
C PRO A 43 7.35 -5.00 -15.39
N GLY A 44 6.92 -5.43 -16.57
CA GLY A 44 5.52 -5.58 -16.94
C GLY A 44 4.80 -6.70 -16.18
N GLU A 45 5.49 -7.83 -15.98
CA GLU A 45 4.99 -9.02 -15.25
C GLU A 45 3.57 -9.44 -15.70
N ASP A 46 3.36 -9.48 -17.02
CA ASP A 46 2.08 -9.86 -17.66
C ASP A 46 0.86 -9.04 -17.24
N ALA A 47 1.07 -7.85 -16.67
CA ALA A 47 -0.03 -6.93 -16.39
C ALA A 47 -0.77 -6.57 -17.69
N ILE A 48 -2.08 -6.38 -17.61
CA ILE A 48 -2.91 -6.00 -18.76
C ILE A 48 -2.32 -4.73 -19.39
N GLY A 49 -1.93 -4.84 -20.66
CA GLY A 49 -1.37 -3.73 -21.42
C GLY A 49 0.10 -3.44 -21.16
N SER A 50 0.84 -4.26 -20.40
CA SER A 50 2.29 -4.15 -20.26
C SER A 50 3.04 -4.53 -21.54
N LEU A 51 4.28 -4.04 -21.63
CA LEU A 51 5.29 -4.38 -22.62
C LEU A 51 6.59 -4.68 -21.88
N ASP A 52 7.30 -5.73 -22.29
CA ASP A 52 8.58 -6.13 -21.71
C ASP A 52 9.69 -5.95 -22.75
N TYR A 53 10.09 -4.68 -22.94
CA TYR A 53 11.26 -4.34 -23.73
C TYR A 53 12.53 -4.34 -22.90
N THR A 54 13.65 -4.60 -23.56
CA THR A 54 14.97 -4.53 -22.93
C THR A 54 15.27 -3.09 -22.45
N PRO A 55 16.13 -2.93 -21.42
CA PRO A 55 16.53 -1.60 -20.96
C PRO A 55 17.08 -0.70 -22.08
N ASP A 56 17.78 -1.27 -23.06
CA ASP A 56 18.38 -0.51 -24.15
C ASP A 56 17.33 -0.05 -25.18
N GLU A 57 16.37 -0.90 -25.53
CA GLU A 57 15.21 -0.49 -26.35
C GLU A 57 14.41 0.61 -25.66
N ARG A 58 14.23 0.52 -24.34
CA ARG A 58 13.55 1.55 -23.54
C ARG A 58 14.31 2.88 -23.60
N LYS A 59 15.64 2.88 -23.52
CA LYS A 59 16.47 4.09 -23.70
C LYS A 59 16.30 4.69 -25.10
N ILE A 60 16.27 3.86 -26.14
CA ILE A 60 16.07 4.31 -27.53
C ILE A 60 14.68 4.96 -27.66
N LEU A 61 13.63 4.34 -27.12
CA LEU A 61 12.27 4.88 -27.14
C LEU A 61 12.17 6.18 -26.34
N ALA A 62 12.84 6.30 -25.20
CA ALA A 62 12.90 7.53 -24.41
C ALA A 62 13.52 8.68 -25.23
N LYS A 63 14.62 8.44 -25.94
CA LYS A 63 15.21 9.44 -26.85
C LYS A 63 14.25 9.83 -27.99
N ARG A 64 13.60 8.84 -28.62
CA ARG A 64 12.61 9.09 -29.69
C ARG A 64 11.37 9.82 -29.19
N SER A 65 11.01 9.69 -27.91
CA SER A 65 9.85 10.39 -27.34
C SER A 65 10.02 11.91 -27.33
N GLN A 66 11.25 12.42 -27.34
CA GLN A 66 11.52 13.86 -27.28
C GLN A 66 11.05 14.58 -28.56
N SER A 67 11.19 13.94 -29.72
CA SER A 67 10.75 14.47 -31.02
C SER A 67 9.35 14.00 -31.43
N TYR A 68 8.58 13.41 -30.51
CA TYR A 68 7.23 12.95 -30.81
C TYR A 68 6.28 14.13 -31.09
N VAL A 69 5.44 13.96 -32.12
CA VAL A 69 4.38 14.90 -32.49
C VAL A 69 3.03 14.18 -32.41
N CYS A 70 2.08 14.78 -31.70
CA CYS A 70 0.74 14.23 -31.56
C CYS A 70 -0.01 14.23 -32.90
N SER A 71 -0.49 13.06 -33.34
CA SER A 71 -1.23 12.93 -34.60
C SER A 71 -2.58 13.65 -34.62
N THR A 72 -3.18 13.93 -33.46
CA THR A 72 -4.50 14.56 -33.36
C THR A 72 -4.44 16.08 -33.34
N CYS A 73 -3.50 16.66 -32.58
CA CYS A 73 -3.40 18.12 -32.41
C CYS A 73 -2.13 18.73 -33.03
N ASN A 74 -1.28 17.92 -33.66
CA ASN A 74 -0.03 18.29 -34.32
C ASN A 74 0.97 19.06 -33.43
N LYS A 75 0.87 18.90 -32.10
CA LYS A 75 1.80 19.49 -31.15
C LYS A 75 2.96 18.55 -30.89
N ALA A 76 4.18 19.07 -31.02
CA ALA A 76 5.39 18.40 -30.57
C ALA A 76 5.44 18.38 -29.04
N ASN A 77 6.18 17.41 -28.47
CA ASN A 77 6.50 17.45 -27.05
C ASN A 77 7.25 18.74 -26.71
N SER A 78 6.70 19.51 -25.79
CA SER A 78 7.28 20.79 -25.39
C SER A 78 8.62 20.57 -24.68
N PRO A 79 9.63 21.44 -24.89
CA PRO A 79 10.85 21.46 -24.08
C PRO A 79 10.58 21.53 -22.57
N LEU A 80 9.42 22.06 -22.17
CA LEU A 80 8.97 22.12 -20.78
C LEU A 80 8.68 20.74 -20.16
N LEU A 81 8.53 19.69 -20.96
CA LEU A 81 8.36 18.31 -20.46
C LEU A 81 9.71 17.67 -20.07
N LEU A 82 10.83 18.25 -20.50
CA LEU A 82 12.19 17.75 -20.29
C LEU A 82 13.02 18.77 -19.50
N LEU A 83 12.45 19.26 -18.40
CA LEU A 83 13.17 20.13 -17.48
C LEU A 83 14.43 19.41 -16.96
N PRO A 84 15.52 20.15 -16.70
CA PRO A 84 16.71 19.58 -16.10
C PRO A 84 16.37 18.93 -14.75
N ILE A 85 17.10 17.87 -14.42
CA ILE A 85 16.97 17.19 -13.14
C ILE A 85 17.27 18.20 -12.04
N SER A 86 16.29 18.42 -11.17
CA SER A 86 16.41 19.20 -9.94
C SER A 86 16.42 18.28 -8.72
N GLU A 87 16.92 18.75 -7.59
CA GLU A 87 16.86 18.04 -6.31
C GLU A 87 15.44 17.57 -5.98
N LYS A 88 14.45 18.46 -6.18
CA LYS A 88 13.03 18.14 -6.02
C LYS A 88 12.56 16.99 -6.91
N SER A 89 13.02 16.95 -8.17
CA SER A 89 12.65 15.87 -9.11
C SER A 89 13.28 14.52 -8.73
N ILE A 90 14.48 14.53 -8.12
CA ILE A 90 15.14 13.34 -7.59
C ILE A 90 14.33 12.81 -6.41
N ASP A 91 13.91 13.68 -5.50
CA ASP A 91 13.13 13.25 -4.33
C ASP A 91 11.74 12.75 -4.70
N ILE A 92 11.10 13.34 -5.71
CA ILE A 92 9.85 12.82 -6.29
C ILE A 92 10.06 11.40 -6.85
N GLN A 93 11.15 11.16 -7.58
CA GLN A 93 11.47 9.82 -8.10
C GLN A 93 11.72 8.80 -6.98
N LYS A 94 12.45 9.18 -5.93
CA LYS A 94 12.65 8.33 -4.74
C LYS A 94 11.32 7.96 -4.08
N GLN A 95 10.46 8.96 -3.86
CA GLN A 95 9.13 8.76 -3.27
C GLN A 95 8.27 7.82 -4.14
N ALA A 96 8.25 8.06 -5.45
CA ALA A 96 7.53 7.23 -6.40
C ALA A 96 7.98 5.76 -6.35
N LYS A 97 9.29 5.53 -6.31
CA LYS A 97 9.88 4.19 -6.23
C LYS A 97 9.52 3.46 -4.93
N VAL A 98 9.61 4.14 -3.79
CA VAL A 98 9.22 3.58 -2.49
C VAL A 98 7.73 3.21 -2.49
N LEU A 99 6.89 4.12 -2.98
CA LEU A 99 5.45 3.91 -3.05
C LEU A 99 5.09 2.73 -3.96
N ALA A 100 5.68 2.63 -5.15
CA ALA A 100 5.42 1.52 -6.07
C ALA A 100 5.76 0.16 -5.44
N ASN A 101 6.85 0.09 -4.68
CA ASN A 101 7.22 -1.13 -3.96
C ASN A 101 6.18 -1.48 -2.88
N GLN A 102 5.80 -0.52 -2.04
CA GLN A 102 4.81 -0.74 -0.98
C GLN A 102 3.47 -1.23 -1.53
N ILE A 103 3.02 -0.64 -2.64
CA ILE A 103 1.75 -1.00 -3.27
C ILE A 103 1.86 -2.36 -4.01
N LYS A 104 3.05 -2.74 -4.49
CA LYS A 104 3.27 -4.07 -5.10
C LYS A 104 3.14 -5.21 -4.07
N PHE A 105 3.56 -4.99 -2.83
CA PHE A 105 3.50 -6.00 -1.77
C PHE A 105 2.09 -6.37 -1.30
N GLN A 106 1.09 -5.50 -1.49
CA GLN A 106 -0.30 -5.82 -1.15
C GLN A 106 -0.88 -6.96 -2.00
N LYS A 107 -0.21 -7.35 -3.10
CA LYS A 107 -0.58 -8.52 -3.93
C LYS A 107 -0.19 -9.87 -3.30
N ASN A 108 0.68 -9.90 -2.28
CA ASN A 108 1.25 -11.15 -1.74
C ASN A 108 0.52 -11.72 -0.51
N PHE A 109 -0.59 -11.14 -0.06
CA PHE A 109 -1.28 -11.64 1.14
C PHE A 109 -2.28 -12.78 0.87
N GLU A 110 -2.53 -13.14 -0.39
CA GLU A 110 -3.49 -14.20 -0.75
C GLU A 110 -2.93 -15.16 -1.82
N THR A 111 -1.86 -15.89 -1.51
CA THR A 111 -1.51 -17.11 -2.27
C THR A 111 -1.06 -18.26 -1.36
N THR A 112 -1.71 -18.41 -0.21
CA THR A 112 -1.55 -19.60 0.63
C THR A 112 -2.90 -20.15 1.11
N SER A 113 -3.74 -20.49 0.15
CA SER A 113 -4.76 -21.52 0.34
C SER A 113 -5.14 -22.10 -1.02
N ASN A 114 -4.45 -23.17 -1.43
CA ASN A 114 -5.08 -24.44 -1.81
C ASN A 114 -4.02 -25.46 -2.27
N ASN A 115 -4.23 -26.68 -1.79
CA ASN A 115 -3.31 -27.81 -1.74
C ASN A 115 -2.74 -28.27 -3.09
N SER A 116 -1.48 -28.73 -3.06
CA SER A 116 -1.07 -29.94 -3.78
C SER A 116 0.10 -30.59 -3.04
N ILE A 117 -0.23 -31.73 -2.43
CA ILE A 117 0.67 -32.76 -1.92
C ILE A 117 1.61 -33.18 -3.05
N VAL A 118 2.91 -33.38 -2.78
CA VAL A 118 3.75 -34.51 -3.26
C VAL A 118 5.23 -34.31 -2.88
N HIS A 119 5.70 -35.24 -2.05
CA HIS A 119 7.04 -35.82 -1.89
C HIS A 119 8.31 -34.94 -1.86
N LYS A 120 8.90 -34.89 -0.65
CA LYS A 120 10.33 -34.69 -0.39
C LYS A 120 11.07 -36.03 -0.54
N PRO A 121 12.29 -36.04 -1.10
CA PRO A 121 13.36 -36.80 -0.46
C PRO A 121 14.56 -35.91 -0.10
N SER A 122 15.29 -36.49 0.83
CA SER A 122 16.39 -36.07 1.70
C SER A 122 17.78 -35.91 1.07
N LEU A 123 18.63 -35.13 1.77
CA LEU A 123 20.11 -35.16 1.88
C LEU A 123 20.91 -34.81 0.59
N ASN A 124 22.05 -34.10 0.61
CA ASN A 124 23.11 -34.05 1.61
C ASN A 124 23.97 -32.76 1.52
N SER A 125 24.68 -32.53 2.63
CA SER A 125 25.66 -31.48 2.95
C SER A 125 27.07 -31.70 2.39
N SER A 126 27.80 -30.60 2.11
CA SER A 126 29.27 -30.48 2.27
C SER A 126 29.71 -29.03 2.02
N GLU A 127 30.11 -28.28 3.06
CA GLU A 127 31.47 -27.72 3.29
C GLU A 127 31.50 -26.19 3.03
N LEU A 128 32.17 -25.29 3.75
CA LEU A 128 33.07 -25.34 4.91
C LEU A 128 33.12 -23.93 5.56
N ARG A 129 33.08 -23.89 6.90
CA ARG A 129 33.63 -22.95 7.90
C ARG A 129 34.20 -21.56 7.49
N SER A 130 33.81 -20.53 8.25
CA SER A 130 34.73 -19.82 9.20
C SER A 130 34.01 -18.78 10.10
N ASN A 131 34.20 -18.95 11.42
CA ASN A 131 34.40 -17.99 12.55
C ASN A 131 33.67 -16.62 12.54
N SER A 132 33.16 -16.05 13.63
CA SER A 132 33.39 -16.22 15.06
C SER A 132 32.28 -15.46 15.83
N SER A 133 32.03 -15.88 17.07
CA SER A 133 31.38 -15.09 18.14
C SER A 133 29.94 -14.62 17.89
N ASN A 134 28.97 -15.26 18.56
CA ASN A 134 28.07 -14.57 19.49
C ASN A 134 27.23 -15.62 20.25
N GLN A 135 27.55 -15.74 21.53
CA GLN A 135 26.85 -16.56 22.50
C GLN A 135 25.44 -15.98 22.69
N ILE A 136 24.46 -16.87 22.69
CA ILE A 136 23.03 -16.61 22.83
C ILE A 136 22.73 -15.91 24.17
N LEU A 137 22.03 -14.77 24.09
CA LEU A 137 21.15 -14.26 25.16
C LEU A 137 19.81 -13.85 24.53
N ILE A 138 18.96 -14.85 24.25
CA ILE A 138 17.54 -14.61 24.03
C ILE A 138 16.88 -14.59 25.40
N LEU A 139 16.85 -13.43 26.06
CA LEU A 139 16.01 -13.22 27.24
C LEU A 139 14.65 -12.66 26.79
N ASN A 140 13.69 -13.57 26.68
CA ASN A 140 12.27 -13.39 27.01
C ASN A 140 11.63 -12.02 26.66
N GLU A 141 11.45 -11.75 25.37
CA GLU A 141 10.66 -10.62 24.85
C GLU A 141 9.16 -10.96 24.72
N ASN A 142 8.69 -12.02 25.39
CA ASN A 142 7.29 -12.48 25.27
C ASN A 142 6.41 -12.00 26.45
N ASN A 143 7.01 -11.68 27.60
CA ASN A 143 6.24 -11.29 28.80
C ASN A 143 5.78 -9.82 28.74
N SER A 144 6.61 -8.90 28.23
CA SER A 144 6.23 -7.48 28.11
C SER A 144 5.10 -7.25 27.11
N ASN A 145 5.04 -8.03 26.02
CA ASN A 145 4.00 -7.89 25.01
C ASN A 145 2.63 -8.33 25.53
N ASN A 146 2.59 -9.41 26.33
CA ASN A 146 1.35 -9.86 26.97
C ASN A 146 0.88 -8.87 28.03
N ASN A 147 1.80 -8.31 28.82
CA ASN A 147 1.45 -7.33 29.86
C ASN A 147 0.98 -6.00 29.25
N LEU A 148 1.63 -5.50 28.20
CA LEU A 148 1.20 -4.28 27.51
C LEU A 148 -0.15 -4.47 26.82
N LEU A 149 -0.35 -5.60 26.13
CA LEU A 149 -1.61 -5.92 25.46
C LEU A 149 -2.75 -6.06 26.49
N ASN A 150 -2.50 -6.72 27.63
CA ASN A 150 -3.45 -6.82 28.73
C ASN A 150 -3.80 -5.44 29.32
N ILE A 151 -2.81 -4.55 29.49
CA ILE A 151 -3.04 -3.18 29.96
C ILE A 151 -3.92 -2.40 28.98
N VAL A 152 -3.63 -2.48 27.67
CA VAL A 152 -4.42 -1.81 26.63
C VAL A 152 -5.87 -2.31 26.63
N ILE A 153 -6.07 -3.62 26.74
CA ILE A 153 -7.41 -4.23 26.82
C ILE A 153 -8.16 -3.72 28.06
N TYR A 154 -7.52 -3.68 29.22
CA TYR A 154 -8.14 -3.17 30.46
C TYR A 154 -8.59 -1.71 30.34
N VAL A 155 -7.73 -0.84 29.77
CA VAL A 155 -8.04 0.57 29.56
C VAL A 155 -9.23 0.73 28.59
N CYS A 156 -9.25 -0.03 27.50
CA CYS A 156 -10.37 -0.02 26.55
C CYS A 156 -11.68 -0.47 27.20
N CYS A 157 -11.66 -1.52 28.02
CA CYS A 157 -12.85 -2.01 28.73
C CYS A 157 -13.40 -0.97 29.72
N ILE A 158 -12.53 -0.28 30.46
CA ILE A 158 -12.94 0.78 31.41
C ILE A 158 -13.59 1.95 30.67
N ILE A 159 -13.00 2.41 29.56
CA ILE A 159 -13.56 3.49 28.74
C ILE A 159 -14.94 3.08 28.22
N PHE A 160 -15.07 1.86 27.69
CA PHE A 160 -16.34 1.36 27.17
C PHE A 160 -17.42 1.27 28.26
N LEU A 161 -17.07 0.75 29.44
CA LEU A 161 -17.97 0.70 30.59
C LEU A 161 -18.40 2.10 31.05
N PHE A 162 -17.47 3.05 31.12
CA PHE A 162 -17.80 4.43 31.48
C PHE A 162 -18.74 5.08 30.46
N LEU A 163 -18.49 4.89 29.15
CA LEU A 163 -19.37 5.40 28.10
C LEU A 163 -20.75 4.74 28.12
N PHE A 164 -20.81 3.44 28.41
CA PHE A 164 -22.04 2.68 28.55
C PHE A 164 -22.85 3.14 29.77
N LEU A 165 -22.22 3.28 30.93
CA LEU A 165 -22.84 3.80 32.15
C LEU A 165 -23.30 5.24 31.99
N ARG A 166 -22.49 6.10 31.35
CA ARG A 166 -22.89 7.48 31.01
C ARG A 166 -24.14 7.48 30.13
N ARG A 167 -24.21 6.59 29.16
CA ARG A 167 -25.38 6.46 28.27
C ARG A 167 -26.61 5.97 29.04
N LEU A 168 -26.47 4.99 29.94
CA LEU A 168 -27.56 4.55 30.82
C LEU A 168 -28.05 5.66 31.76
N PHE A 169 -27.15 6.42 32.37
CA PHE A 169 -27.51 7.51 33.27
C PHE A 169 -28.27 8.62 32.56
N LEU A 170 -27.89 8.94 31.32
CA LEU A 170 -28.60 9.92 30.49
C LEU A 170 -29.96 9.42 29.99
N THR A 171 -30.17 8.11 29.89
CA THR A 171 -31.46 7.54 29.49
C THR A 171 -32.43 7.32 30.66
N PHE A 172 -31.93 7.10 31.87
CA PHE A 172 -32.76 6.83 33.06
C PHE A 172 -32.91 8.04 34.00
N GLY A 173 -32.15 9.11 33.82
CA GLY A 173 -32.18 10.31 34.68
C GLY A 173 -33.33 11.29 34.44
N SER A 174 -34.28 11.00 33.53
CA SER A 174 -35.34 11.95 33.11
C SER A 174 -36.77 11.54 33.45
N SER A 175 -37.00 10.58 34.36
CA SER A 175 -38.36 10.28 34.85
C SER A 175 -38.60 10.88 36.24
N GLN A 176 -39.02 12.14 36.30
CA GLN A 176 -39.76 12.69 37.46
C GLN A 176 -41.25 12.77 37.07
N PRO A 177 -42.19 12.33 37.93
CA PRO A 177 -43.61 12.41 37.64
C PRO A 177 -44.12 13.85 37.87
N PHE A 178 -44.94 14.34 36.95
CA PHE A 178 -45.69 15.60 37.11
C PHE A 178 -46.65 15.49 38.30
N PRO A 179 -46.69 16.46 39.24
CA PRO A 179 -47.78 16.53 40.19
C PRO A 179 -49.02 17.11 39.48
N SER A 180 -50.13 16.42 39.68
CA SER A 180 -51.48 16.81 39.29
C SER A 180 -51.90 18.11 39.97
N SER A 181 -52.16 19.16 39.19
CA SER A 181 -52.93 20.32 39.64
C SER A 181 -54.42 20.02 39.45
N PHE A 182 -55.13 19.73 40.54
CA PHE A 182 -56.59 19.65 40.58
C PHE A 182 -57.10 20.30 41.88
N THR A 183 -57.99 21.28 41.73
CA THR A 183 -58.98 21.86 42.69
C THR A 183 -58.41 22.58 43.94
N ASP A 184 -58.99 23.63 44.51
CA ASP A 184 -60.18 24.47 44.28
C ASP A 184 -60.08 25.64 45.31
N LEU A 185 -60.80 26.74 45.04
CA LEU A 185 -61.17 27.88 45.92
C LEU A 185 -60.12 28.96 46.22
#